data_AF-A0A3N5U7G9-F1
#
_entry.id   AF-A0A3N5U7G9-F1
#
_cell.length_a   1.000
_cell.length_b   1.000
_cell.length_c   1.000
_cell.angle_alpha   90.00
_cell.angle_beta   90.00
_cell.angle_gamma   90.00
#
_symmetry.space_group_name_H-M   'P 1'
#
loop_
_entity.id
_entity.type
_entity.pdbx_description
1 polymer ?
#
loop_
_entity_poly.entity_id
_entity_poly.type
_entity_poly.pdbx_seq_one_letter_code
_entity_poly.pdbx_strand_id
1 'polypeptide(L)' 'GKPLMKLKLPRGAIVGAIIRNDTLIIPQGDSVIEPQDRVIIFAFSNTINQVEKLLTVKLEYW' A
#
# COMPACT_ATOMS: atom_id res chain seq x y z
N GLY A 1 -12.10 2.73 1.07
CA GLY A 1 -10.91 2.35 1.86
C GLY A 1 -10.52 3.45 2.85
N LYS A 2 -9.43 3.27 3.62
CA LYS A 2 -8.84 4.32 4.47
C LYS A 2 -7.78 5.11 3.66
N PRO A 3 -7.61 6.42 3.89
CA PRO A 3 -6.52 7.18 3.29
C PRO A 3 -5.16 6.57 3.62
N LEU A 4 -4.22 6.62 2.68
CA LEU A 4 -2.86 6.09 2.84
C LEU A 4 -2.13 6.68 4.05
N MET A 5 -2.34 7.96 4.36
CA MET A 5 -1.73 8.59 5.53
C MET A 5 -2.22 7.99 6.87
N LYS A 6 -3.38 7.35 6.87
CA LYS A 6 -3.89 6.62 8.06
C LYS A 6 -3.42 5.18 8.11
N LEU A 7 -2.75 4.69 7.07
CA LEU A 7 -2.16 3.36 7.03
C LEU A 7 -0.91 3.34 7.92
N LYS A 8 -0.85 2.40 8.88
CA LYS A 8 0.33 2.21 9.71
C LYS A 8 1.36 1.37 8.97
N LEU A 9 2.00 1.98 7.96
CA LEU A 9 3.12 1.34 7.27
C LEU A 9 4.32 1.21 8.23
N PRO A 10 5.11 0.12 8.11
CA PRO A 10 6.32 -0.03 8.89
C PRO A 10 7.30 1.11 8.57
N ARG A 11 8.14 1.49 9.53
CA ARG A 11 9.20 2.47 9.26
C ARG A 11 10.14 1.92 8.19
N GLY A 12 10.48 2.76 7.22
CA GLY A 12 11.31 2.34 6.10
C GLY A 12 10.54 1.60 5.00
N ALA A 13 9.21 1.72 4.97
CA ALA A 13 8.38 1.33 3.84
C ALA A 13 7.51 2.51 3.37
N ILE A 14 7.39 2.70 2.06
CA ILE A 14 6.56 3.74 1.43
C ILE A 14 5.78 3.14 0.24
N VAL A 15 4.59 3.65 -0.01
CA VAL A 15 3.88 3.36 -1.27
C VAL A 15 4.41 4.32 -2.33
N GLY A 16 4.99 3.76 -3.39
CA GLY A 16 5.53 4.54 -4.50
C GLY A 16 4.52 4.81 -5.61
N ALA A 17 3.66 3.83 -5.91
CA ALA A 17 2.66 3.94 -6.96
C ALA A 17 1.49 2.98 -6.74
N ILE A 18 0.34 3.34 -7.34
CA ILE A 18 -0.83 2.48 -7.47
C ILE A 18 -1.09 2.31 -8.96
N ILE A 19 -1.27 1.08 -9.43
CA ILE A 19 -1.73 0.78 -10.79
C ILE A 19 -3.18 0.33 -10.68
N ARG A 20 -4.10 1.11 -11.26
CA ARG A 20 -5.54 0.86 -11.28
C ARG A 20 -6.04 0.90 -12.71
N ASN A 21 -6.67 -0.17 -13.18
CA ASN A 21 -7.17 -0.27 -14.57
C ASN A 21 -6.11 0.14 -15.60
N ASP A 22 -4.90 -0.41 -15.47
CA ASP A 22 -3.71 -0.11 -16.29
C ASP A 22 -3.25 1.37 -16.28
N THR A 23 -3.76 2.18 -15.35
CA THR A 23 -3.35 3.56 -15.14
C THR A 23 -2.42 3.67 -13.93
N LEU A 24 -1.28 4.36 -14.12
CA LEU A 24 -0.34 4.66 -13.04
C LEU A 24 -0.81 5.90 -12.25
N ILE A 25 -0.98 5.75 -10.94
CA ILE A 25 -1.40 6.78 -10.00
C ILE A 25 -0.26 6.98 -8.99
N ILE A 26 0.20 8.21 -8.84
CA ILE A 26 1.14 8.59 -7.78
C ILE A 26 0.32 8.96 -6.53
N PRO A 27 0.37 8.14 -5.47
CA PRO A 27 -0.47 8.35 -4.31
C PRO A 27 -0.05 9.58 -3.51
N GLN A 28 -1.04 10.27 -2.98
CA GLN A 28 -0.90 11.29 -1.94
C GLN A 28 -1.46 10.77 -0.61
N GLY A 29 -1.33 11.56 0.45
CA GLY A 29 -1.76 11.14 1.80
C GLY A 29 -3.27 10.83 1.91
N ASP A 30 -4.08 11.46 1.08
CA ASP A 30 -5.53 11.25 0.97
C ASP A 30 -5.92 10.09 0.03
N SER A 31 -4.99 9.60 -0.79
CA SER A 31 -5.26 8.53 -1.75
C SER A 31 -5.71 7.26 -1.04
N VAL A 32 -6.65 6.56 -1.65
CA VAL A 32 -7.30 5.38 -1.09
C VAL A 32 -7.06 4.20 -2.02
N ILE A 33 -6.52 3.11 -1.47
CA ILE A 33 -6.39 1.84 -2.18
C ILE A 33 -7.79 1.21 -2.31
N GLU A 34 -8.08 0.73 -3.51
CA GLU A 34 -9.32 0.07 -3.89
C GLU A 34 -9.07 -1.40 -4.26
N PRO A 35 -10.11 -2.26 -4.26
CA PRO A 35 -9.98 -3.62 -4.76
C PRO A 35 -9.42 -3.63 -6.19
N GLN A 36 -8.59 -4.64 -6.49
CA GLN A 36 -7.91 -4.82 -7.79
C GLN A 36 -6.75 -3.85 -8.07
N ASP A 37 -6.47 -2.90 -7.17
CA ASP A 37 -5.26 -2.09 -7.26
C ASP A 37 -4.00 -2.95 -7.13
N ARG A 38 -3.02 -2.72 -8.01
CA ARG A 38 -1.65 -3.21 -7.82
C ARG A 38 -0.83 -2.11 -7.19
N VAL A 39 -0.32 -2.34 -5.99
CA VAL A 39 0.40 -1.34 -5.21
C VAL A 39 1.91 -1.63 -5.26
N ILE A 40 2.70 -0.63 -5.67
CA ILE A 40 4.16 -0.70 -5.67
C ILE A 40 4.67 -0.10 -4.37
N ILE A 41 5.39 -0.89 -3.58
CA ILE A 41 5.93 -0.50 -2.27
C ILE A 41 7.45 -0.58 -2.32
N PHE A 42 8.11 0.48 -1.88
CA PHE A 42 9.54 0.48 -1.60
C PHE A 42 9.75 0.26 -0.12
N ALA A 43 10.56 -0.73 0.25
CA ALA A 43 10.90 -1.02 1.63
C ALA A 43 12.36 -1.41 1.76
N PHE A 44 12.96 -1.13 2.92
CA PHE A 44 14.25 -1.73 3.27
C PHE A 44 14.12 -3.24 3.38
N SER A 45 15.19 -3.97 3.03
CA SER A 45 15.19 -5.44 3.00
C SER A 45 14.79 -6.08 4.34
N ASN A 46 15.17 -5.46 5.46
CA ASN A 46 14.79 -5.89 6.82
C ASN A 46 13.32 -5.61 7.18
N THR A 47 12.64 -4.78 6.40
CA THR A 47 11.25 -4.36 6.63
C THR A 47 10.25 -5.13 5.75
N ILE A 48 10.72 -5.84 4.71
CA ILE A 48 9.88 -6.61 3.76
C ILE A 48 8.91 -7.55 4.49
N ASN A 49 9.40 -8.36 5.44
CA ASN A 49 8.57 -9.31 6.20
C ASN A 49 7.43 -8.63 6.99
N GLN A 50 7.62 -7.38 7.44
CA GLN A 50 6.59 -6.62 8.15
C GLN A 50 5.54 -6.08 7.18
N VAL A 51 5.98 -5.65 5.99
CA VAL A 51 5.09 -5.19 4.91
C VAL A 51 4.21 -6.35 4.43
N GLU A 52 4.80 -7.52 4.16
CA GLU A 52 4.04 -8.71 3.73
C GLU A 52 2.97 -9.08 4.75
N LYS A 53 3.29 -9.10 6.05
CA LYS A 53 2.30 -9.37 7.10
C LYS A 53 1.16 -8.35 7.12
N LEU A 54 1.44 -7.06 6.93
CA LEU A 54 0.41 -6.03 6.89
C LEU A 54 -0.54 -6.18 5.70
N LEU A 55 -0.03 -6.63 4.56
CA LEU A 55 -0.83 -6.86 3.35
C LEU A 55 -1.59 -8.19 3.40
N THR A 56 -0.97 -9.24 3.93
CA THR A 56 -1.59 -10.57 4.05
C THR A 56 -2.73 -10.60 5.07
N VAL A 57 -2.67 -9.78 6.13
CA VAL A 57 -3.63 -9.89 7.25
C VAL A 57 -4.96 -9.17 7.01
N LYS A 58 -5.13 -8.31 6.00
CA LYS A 58 -6.40 -7.60 5.78
C LYS A 58 -6.67 -7.23 4.32
N LEU A 59 -6.91 -8.23 3.48
CA LEU A 59 -7.83 -8.05 2.34
C LEU A 59 -9.30 -8.34 2.74
N GLU A 60 -9.57 -8.70 4.00
CA GLU A 60 -10.93 -8.63 4.54
C GLU A 60 -11.29 -7.18 4.89
N TYR A 61 -11.83 -6.48 3.92
CA TYR A 61 -12.93 -5.52 4.04
C TYR A 61 -13.21 -5.02 2.62
N TRP A 62 -13.72 -5.91 1.75
CA TRP A 62 -14.86 -5.76 0.83
C TRP A 62 -15.18 -7.15 0.30
#